data_AF-A0A5B0H753-F1
#
_entry.id   AF-A0A5B0H753-F1
#
_cell.length_a   1.000
_cell.length_b   1.000
_cell.length_c   1.000
_cell.angle_alpha   90.00
_cell.angle_beta   90.00
_cell.angle_gamma   90.00
#
_symmetry.space_group_name_H-M   'P 1'
#
loop_
_entity.id
_entity.type
_entity.pdbx_description
1 polymer ?
#
loop_
_entity_poly.entity_id
_entity_poly.type
_entity_poly.pdbx_seq_one_letter_code
_entity_poly.pdbx_strand_id
1 'polypeptide(L)'
;MTFTVLNTGPAMREILRAAEPDRAELLRRALEPAAGMYSFSPGEPDLVHMHTMGSGFPLDRDIDLSMEGLRRLEEARAWERIGEALREATKVLERANPGVRVPDATVLLVLGDPTDEFFQTTSLGMNASDSVPGYICNVRW
;
A
#
# COMPACT_ATOMS: atom_id res chain seq x y z
N MET A 1 -20.62 3.75 4.00
CA MET A 1 -19.52 2.81 3.79
C MET A 1 -18.72 3.35 2.62
N THR A 2 -17.57 3.92 2.91
CA THR A 2 -16.69 4.52 1.90
C THR A 2 -15.31 3.92 2.06
N PHE A 3 -14.77 3.40 0.97
CA PHE A 3 -13.38 3.01 0.87
C PHE A 3 -12.62 4.10 0.13
N THR A 4 -11.62 4.69 0.77
CA THR A 4 -10.73 5.66 0.16
C THR A 4 -9.48 4.93 -0.28
N VAL A 5 -9.41 4.58 -1.57
CA VAL A 5 -8.19 3.99 -2.15
C VAL A 5 -7.21 5.11 -2.46
N LEU A 6 -6.10 5.16 -1.73
CA LEU A 6 -5.01 6.10 -1.97
C LEU A 6 -4.32 5.74 -3.29
N ASN A 7 -4.34 6.67 -4.24
CA ASN A 7 -3.58 6.51 -5.48
C ASN A 7 -2.10 6.82 -5.23
N THR A 8 -1.40 5.86 -4.66
CA THR A 8 0.03 5.91 -4.33
C THR A 8 0.95 5.79 -5.54
N GLY A 9 0.44 5.38 -6.71
CA GLY A 9 1.25 5.18 -7.93
C GLY A 9 2.05 6.42 -8.37
N PRO A 10 1.41 7.59 -8.54
CA PRO A 10 2.10 8.84 -8.85
C PRO A 10 3.17 9.21 -7.81
N ALA A 11 2.89 9.02 -6.52
CA ALA A 11 3.85 9.31 -5.45
C ALA A 11 5.04 8.35 -5.49
N MET A 12 4.83 7.05 -5.69
CA MET A 12 5.92 6.09 -5.85
C MET A 12 6.80 6.40 -7.06
N ARG A 13 6.20 6.83 -8.18
CA ARG A 13 6.96 7.27 -9.35
C ARG A 13 7.81 8.50 -9.05
N GLU A 14 7.26 9.47 -8.32
CA GLU A 14 7.99 10.67 -7.90
C GLU A 14 9.18 10.29 -7.03
N ILE A 15 8.96 9.44 -6.02
CA ILE A 15 10.02 8.94 -5.11
C ILE A 15 11.14 8.25 -5.90
N LEU A 16 10.80 7.30 -6.78
CA LEU A 16 11.79 6.53 -7.54
C LEU A 16 12.60 7.40 -8.53
N ARG A 17 12.03 8.53 -8.98
CA ARG A 17 12.71 9.49 -9.88
C ARG A 17 13.51 10.56 -9.15
N ALA A 18 13.26 10.78 -7.86
CA ALA A 18 13.94 11.79 -7.07
C ALA A 18 15.42 11.42 -6.82
N ALA A 19 16.22 12.43 -6.47
CA ALA A 19 17.57 12.21 -5.98
C ALA A 19 17.52 11.44 -4.65
N GLU A 20 18.49 10.54 -4.44
CA GLU A 20 18.51 9.65 -3.28
C GLU A 20 18.26 10.33 -1.92
N PRO A 21 18.86 11.52 -1.62
CA PRO A 21 18.63 12.20 -0.34
C PRO A 21 17.18 12.63 -0.09
N ASP A 22 16.38 12.82 -1.14
CA ASP A 22 15.01 13.34 -1.05
C ASP A 22 13.96 12.22 -0.90
N ARG A 23 14.31 10.99 -1.25
CA ARG A 23 13.36 9.86 -1.38
C ARG A 23 12.67 9.52 -0.08
N ALA A 24 13.41 9.52 1.04
CA ALA A 24 12.87 9.18 2.35
C ALA A 24 11.79 10.17 2.81
N GLU A 25 11.99 11.47 2.57
CA GLU A 25 11.00 12.49 2.92
C GLU A 25 9.77 12.43 2.01
N LEU A 26 9.97 12.21 0.71
CA LEU A 26 8.86 12.00 -0.23
C LEU A 26 8.04 10.76 0.16
N LEU A 27 8.69 9.67 0.56
CA LEU A 27 8.01 8.46 1.04
C LEU A 27 7.18 8.74 2.31
N ARG A 28 7.77 9.43 3.30
CA ARG A 28 7.06 9.81 4.52
C ARG A 28 5.77 10.57 4.21
N ARG A 29 5.88 11.62 3.38
CA ARG A 29 4.72 12.41 2.94
C ARG A 29 3.68 11.61 2.18
N ALA A 30 4.10 10.64 1.37
CA ALA A 30 3.19 9.77 0.62
C ALA A 30 2.41 8.81 1.52
N LEU A 31 3.01 8.36 2.64
CA LEU A 31 2.43 7.41 3.58
C LEU A 31 1.66 8.07 4.74
N GLU A 32 1.86 9.36 4.97
CA GLU A 32 1.20 10.14 6.04
C GLU A 32 -0.33 9.93 6.13
N PRO A 33 -1.10 9.89 5.01
CA PRO A 33 -2.54 9.65 5.09
C PRO A 33 -2.94 8.29 5.68
N ALA A 34 -1.98 7.36 5.79
CA ALA A 34 -2.16 6.04 6.35
C ALA A 34 -1.37 5.81 7.66
N ALA A 35 -0.77 6.85 8.24
CA ALA A 35 0.00 6.75 9.48
C ALA A 35 -0.82 6.18 10.66
N GLY A 36 -2.14 6.41 10.65
CA GLY A 36 -3.05 5.86 11.65
C GLY A 36 -3.11 4.33 11.68
N MET A 37 -2.60 3.62 10.65
CA MET A 37 -2.46 2.16 10.71
C MET A 37 -1.49 1.71 11.82
N TYR A 38 -0.60 2.60 12.27
CA TYR A 38 0.38 2.30 13.32
C TYR A 38 -0.03 2.86 14.68
N SER A 39 -1.33 3.13 14.90
CA SER A 39 -1.86 3.73 16.14
C SER A 39 -1.56 2.94 17.41
N PHE A 40 -1.24 1.65 17.29
CA PHE A 40 -0.88 0.78 18.40
C PHE A 40 0.63 0.64 18.61
N SER A 41 1.45 1.21 17.73
CA SER A 41 2.89 1.25 17.92
C SER A 41 3.24 2.24 19.04
N PRO A 42 4.22 1.92 19.91
CA PRO A 42 4.65 2.83 20.95
C PRO A 42 5.42 4.02 20.34
N GLY A 43 4.95 5.24 20.59
CA GLY A 43 5.57 6.46 20.09
C GLY A 43 5.13 6.86 18.67
N GLU A 44 5.83 7.83 18.08
CA GLU A 44 5.58 8.25 16.70
C GLU A 44 6.16 7.21 15.73
N PRO A 45 5.36 6.67 14.80
CA PRO A 45 5.83 5.63 13.88
C PRO A 45 6.80 6.23 12.86
N ASP A 46 7.96 5.59 12.69
CA ASP A 46 8.82 5.88 11.54
C ASP A 46 8.27 5.18 10.29
N LEU A 47 7.51 5.93 9.48
CA LEU A 47 6.86 5.42 8.28
C LEU A 47 7.84 4.84 7.25
N VAL A 48 9.07 5.36 7.17
CA VAL A 48 10.10 4.85 6.25
C VAL A 48 10.62 3.50 6.74
N HIS A 49 10.84 3.38 8.05
CA HIS A 49 11.20 2.11 8.66
C HIS A 49 10.08 1.08 8.50
N MET A 50 8.82 1.46 8.75
CA MET A 50 7.67 0.56 8.62
C MET A 50 7.46 0.07 7.18
N HIS A 51 7.66 0.95 6.19
CA HIS A 51 7.65 0.59 4.77
C HIS A 51 8.69 -0.49 4.45
N THR A 52 9.93 -0.29 4.91
CA THR A 52 11.03 -1.22 4.67
C THR A 52 10.77 -2.56 5.36
N MET A 53 10.30 -2.53 6.61
CA MET A 53 9.91 -3.73 7.38
C MET A 53 8.76 -4.51 6.74
N GLY A 54 7.88 -3.84 5.99
CA GLY A 54 6.75 -4.44 5.29
C GLY A 54 7.09 -5.03 3.91
N SER A 55 8.38 -5.16 3.58
CA SER A 55 8.87 -5.52 2.24
C SER A 55 8.50 -4.51 1.15
N GLY A 56 8.41 -3.22 1.48
CA GLY A 56 8.19 -2.15 0.51
C GLY A 56 9.41 -1.90 -0.37
N PHE A 57 9.20 -1.31 -1.56
CA PHE A 57 10.25 -1.07 -2.54
C PHE A 57 11.48 -0.32 -1.95
N PRO A 58 12.70 -0.66 -2.38
CA PRO A 58 13.93 -0.03 -1.89
C PRO A 58 14.06 1.43 -2.34
N LEU A 59 14.72 2.25 -1.51
CA LEU A 59 14.97 3.67 -1.82
C LEU A 59 16.36 3.93 -2.40
N ASP A 60 17.29 2.98 -2.31
CA ASP A 60 18.72 3.14 -2.60
C ASP A 60 19.28 2.13 -3.63
N ARG A 61 18.52 1.07 -3.94
CA ARG A 61 18.90 0.00 -4.87
C ARG A 61 17.75 -0.35 -5.80
N ASP A 62 18.07 -1.05 -6.89
CA ASP A 62 17.10 -1.69 -7.79
C ASP A 62 15.97 -0.78 -8.32
N ILE A 63 16.25 0.52 -8.41
CA ILE A 63 15.28 1.56 -8.76
C ILE A 63 14.65 1.32 -10.13
N ASP A 64 15.44 0.87 -11.12
CA ASP A 64 14.93 0.55 -12.45
C ASP A 64 13.95 -0.64 -12.43
N LEU A 65 14.25 -1.65 -11.59
CA LEU A 65 13.39 -2.80 -11.42
C LEU A 65 12.10 -2.40 -10.69
N SER A 66 12.21 -1.60 -9.63
CA SER A 66 11.04 -1.02 -8.95
C SER A 66 10.19 -0.16 -9.90
N MET A 67 10.81 0.64 -10.76
CA MET A 67 10.10 1.42 -11.77
C MET A 67 9.33 0.55 -12.76
N GLU A 68 9.90 -0.57 -13.19
CA GLU A 68 9.22 -1.54 -14.05
C GLU A 68 8.04 -2.23 -13.34
N GLY A 69 8.22 -2.64 -12.07
CA GLY A 69 7.13 -3.19 -11.26
C GLY A 69 5.98 -2.20 -11.07
N LEU A 70 6.31 -0.93 -10.80
CA LEU A 70 5.31 0.14 -10.68
C LEU A 70 4.52 0.31 -11.99
N ARG A 71 5.21 0.32 -13.14
CA ARG A 71 4.57 0.43 -14.46
C ARG A 71 3.56 -0.70 -14.67
N ARG A 72 3.89 -1.93 -14.27
CA ARG A 72 2.96 -3.08 -14.37
C ARG A 72 1.72 -2.92 -13.51
N LEU A 73 1.85 -2.41 -12.28
CA LEU A 73 0.69 -2.13 -11.42
C LEU A 73 -0.24 -1.08 -12.05
N GLU A 74 0.34 -0.05 -12.68
CA GLU A 74 -0.41 1.00 -13.37
C GLU A 74 -1.11 0.48 -14.63
N GLU A 75 -0.40 -0.27 -15.46
CA GLU A 75 -0.97 -0.94 -16.64
C GLU A 75 -2.09 -1.92 -16.27
N ALA A 76 -1.95 -2.61 -15.14
CA ALA A 76 -2.96 -3.49 -14.57
C ALA A 76 -4.14 -2.74 -13.94
N ARG A 77 -4.11 -1.40 -13.88
CA ARG A 77 -5.11 -0.54 -13.23
C ARG A 77 -5.38 -0.98 -11.79
N ALA A 78 -4.31 -1.32 -11.05
CA ALA A 78 -4.41 -2.02 -9.77
C ALA A 78 -5.28 -1.27 -8.73
N TRP A 79 -5.07 0.05 -8.56
CA TRP A 79 -5.84 0.87 -7.63
C TRP A 79 -7.34 0.93 -7.96
N GLU A 80 -7.67 1.06 -9.25
CA GLU A 80 -9.06 1.09 -9.71
C GLU A 80 -9.75 -0.25 -9.45
N ARG A 81 -9.07 -1.35 -9.77
CA ARG A 81 -9.57 -2.71 -9.53
C ARG A 81 -9.79 -2.99 -8.05
N ILE A 82 -8.92 -2.50 -7.17
CA ILE A 82 -9.13 -2.59 -5.71
C ILE A 82 -10.40 -1.83 -5.32
N GLY A 83 -10.56 -0.60 -5.79
CA GLY A 83 -11.75 0.20 -5.50
C GLY A 83 -13.05 -0.45 -6.00
N GLU A 84 -13.03 -1.04 -7.20
CA GLU A 84 -14.15 -1.80 -7.76
C GLU A 84 -14.47 -3.04 -6.93
N ALA A 85 -13.45 -3.83 -6.60
CA ALA A 85 -13.62 -5.04 -5.78
C ALA A 85 -14.21 -4.73 -4.41
N LEU A 86 -13.77 -3.65 -3.74
CA LEU A 86 -14.30 -3.23 -2.45
C LEU A 86 -15.76 -2.76 -2.53
N ARG A 87 -16.13 -2.06 -3.61
CA ARG A 87 -17.52 -1.67 -3.85
C ARG A 87 -18.42 -2.90 -4.08
N GLU A 88 -17.96 -3.88 -4.84
CA GLU A 88 -18.69 -5.13 -5.05
C GLU A 88 -18.80 -5.96 -3.76
N ALA A 89 -17.71 -6.07 -2.98
CA ALA A 89 -17.72 -6.73 -1.68
C ALA A 89 -18.75 -6.10 -0.73
N THR A 90 -18.85 -4.76 -0.73
CA THR A 90 -19.86 -4.04 0.06
C THR A 90 -21.28 -4.44 -0.32
N LYS A 91 -21.58 -4.56 -1.63
CA LYS A 91 -22.90 -4.99 -2.11
C LYS A 91 -23.19 -6.44 -1.71
N VAL A 92 -22.17 -7.31 -1.73
CA VAL A 92 -22.32 -8.70 -1.28
C VAL A 92 -22.64 -8.75 0.22
N LEU A 93 -21.91 -7.99 1.04
CA LEU A 93 -22.14 -7.93 2.48
C LEU A 93 -23.54 -7.42 2.82
N GLU A 94 -23.99 -6.35 2.18
CA GLU A 94 -25.33 -5.79 2.40
C GLU A 94 -26.44 -6.77 1.98
N ARG A 95 -26.28 -7.50 0.88
CA ARG A 95 -27.25 -8.54 0.48
C ARG A 95 -27.30 -9.71 1.46
N ALA A 96 -26.15 -10.12 2.00
CA ALA A 96 -26.05 -11.23 2.93
C ALA A 96 -26.53 -10.85 4.34
N ASN A 97 -26.35 -9.59 4.75
CA ASN A 97 -26.76 -9.06 6.05
C ASN A 97 -27.28 -7.63 5.92
N PRO A 98 -28.57 -7.46 5.58
CA PRO A 98 -29.17 -6.14 5.40
C PRO A 98 -29.01 -5.25 6.63
N GLY A 99 -28.54 -4.01 6.44
CA GLY A 99 -28.27 -3.06 7.52
C GLY A 99 -26.94 -3.26 8.24
N VAL A 100 -26.06 -4.16 7.74
CA VAL A 100 -24.68 -4.26 8.24
C VAL A 100 -24.00 -2.89 8.16
N ARG A 101 -23.14 -2.59 9.13
CA ARG A 101 -22.36 -1.34 9.16
C ARG A 101 -20.89 -1.69 9.10
N VAL A 102 -20.28 -1.52 7.93
CA VAL A 102 -18.83 -1.59 7.78
C VAL A 102 -18.26 -0.18 8.01
N PRO A 103 -17.23 -0.03 8.85
CA PRO A 103 -16.53 1.25 9.00
C PRO A 103 -15.98 1.75 7.67
N ASP A 104 -15.82 3.07 7.55
CA ASP A 104 -15.04 3.63 6.45
C ASP A 104 -13.57 3.21 6.59
N ALA A 105 -12.88 3.04 5.46
CA ALA A 105 -11.50 2.56 5.49
C ALA A 105 -10.63 3.26 4.44
N THR A 106 -9.40 3.56 4.85
CA THR A 106 -8.31 4.00 3.97
C THR A 106 -7.57 2.77 3.45
N VAL A 107 -7.45 2.66 2.14
CA VAL A 107 -6.82 1.53 1.46
C VAL A 107 -5.61 2.01 0.71
N LEU A 108 -4.49 1.32 0.87
CA LEU A 108 -3.24 1.66 0.21
C LEU A 108 -2.64 0.43 -0.46
N LEU A 109 -1.99 0.67 -1.59
CA LEU A 109 -1.22 -0.31 -2.34
C LEU A 109 0.19 0.23 -2.50
N VAL A 110 1.20 -0.52 -2.12
CA VAL A 110 2.61 -0.14 -2.30
C VAL A 110 3.30 -1.20 -3.11
N LEU A 111 4.26 -0.79 -3.95
CA LEU A 111 5.13 -1.72 -4.63
C LEU A 111 6.06 -2.40 -3.60
N GLY A 112 6.22 -3.71 -3.71
CA GLY A 112 7.14 -4.46 -2.87
C GLY A 112 8.59 -4.42 -3.34
N ASP A 113 9.50 -4.86 -2.47
CA ASP A 113 10.91 -5.04 -2.79
C ASP A 113 11.06 -6.22 -3.78
N PRO A 114 11.57 -5.98 -5.00
CA PRO A 114 11.80 -7.07 -5.96
C PRO A 114 12.85 -8.09 -5.52
N THR A 115 13.68 -7.74 -4.55
CA THR A 115 14.85 -8.51 -4.12
C THR A 115 14.70 -9.14 -2.74
N ASP A 116 13.61 -8.87 -2.03
CA ASP A 116 13.30 -9.53 -0.75
C ASP A 116 12.92 -11.00 -1.01
N GLU A 117 13.84 -11.92 -0.71
CA GLU A 117 13.68 -13.36 -0.95
C GLU A 117 12.44 -13.93 -0.26
N PHE A 118 12.18 -13.55 0.99
CA PHE A 118 11.01 -14.06 1.72
C PHE A 118 9.72 -13.56 1.07
N PHE A 119 9.68 -12.27 0.73
CA PHE A 119 8.54 -11.67 0.07
C PHE A 119 8.27 -12.30 -1.31
N GLN A 120 9.30 -12.53 -2.12
CA GLN A 120 9.18 -13.09 -3.46
C GLN A 120 8.81 -14.58 -3.45
N THR A 121 9.37 -15.36 -2.52
CA THR A 121 9.25 -16.83 -2.55
C THR A 121 8.17 -17.36 -1.61
N THR A 122 8.12 -16.85 -0.38
CA THR A 122 7.23 -17.38 0.66
C THR A 122 5.90 -16.64 0.67
N SER A 123 5.94 -15.31 0.58
CA SER A 123 4.73 -14.47 0.44
C SER A 123 4.23 -14.37 -1.01
N LEU A 124 4.93 -14.95 -1.99
CA LEU A 124 4.57 -14.97 -3.41
C LEU A 124 4.30 -13.56 -3.98
N GLY A 125 5.10 -12.58 -3.56
CA GLY A 125 4.99 -11.17 -3.98
C GLY A 125 3.77 -10.45 -3.41
N MET A 126 3.20 -10.92 -2.29
CA MET A 126 2.04 -10.31 -1.65
C MET A 126 2.15 -10.29 -0.13
N ASN A 127 2.10 -9.09 0.45
CA ASN A 127 1.78 -8.92 1.87
C ASN A 127 0.50 -8.07 1.97
N ALA A 128 -0.36 -8.40 2.94
CA ALA A 128 -1.53 -7.59 3.27
C ALA A 128 -1.64 -7.43 4.78
N SER A 129 -2.06 -6.26 5.23
CA SER A 129 -2.30 -5.95 6.64
C SER A 129 -3.63 -5.21 6.76
N ASP A 130 -4.59 -5.87 7.41
CA ASP A 130 -5.98 -5.43 7.58
C ASP A 130 -6.45 -5.56 9.04
N SER A 131 -5.52 -5.82 9.97
CA SER A 131 -5.80 -6.03 11.39
C SER A 131 -6.12 -4.74 12.16
N VAL A 132 -5.85 -3.58 11.58
CA VAL A 132 -6.12 -2.28 12.19
C VAL A 132 -7.40 -1.69 11.63
N PRO A 133 -8.44 -1.48 12.46
CA PRO A 133 -9.71 -0.94 12.00
C PRO A 133 -9.54 0.36 11.21
N GLY A 134 -10.19 0.42 10.04
CA GLY A 134 -10.15 1.60 9.17
C GLY A 134 -8.96 1.66 8.21
N TYR A 135 -8.06 0.66 8.21
CA TYR A 135 -6.92 0.61 7.29
C TYR A 135 -6.78 -0.74 6.61
N ILE A 136 -6.47 -0.72 5.31
CA ILE A 136 -6.09 -1.91 4.55
C ILE A 136 -4.81 -1.57 3.78
N CYS A 137 -3.71 -2.21 4.14
CA CYS A 137 -2.42 -2.08 3.49
C CYS A 137 -2.13 -3.30 2.62
N ASN A 138 -1.73 -3.07 1.37
CA ASN A 138 -1.32 -4.11 0.44
C ASN A 138 0.07 -3.78 -0.11
N VAL A 139 0.98 -4.74 -0.08
CA VAL A 139 2.28 -4.68 -0.75
C VAL A 139 2.30 -5.73 -1.84
N ARG A 140 2.63 -5.34 -3.07
CA ARG A 140 2.57 -6.20 -4.27
C ARG A 140 3.79 -6.06 -5.16
N TRP A 141 4.21 -7.17 -5.75
CA TRP A 141 5.17 -7.23 -6.85
C TRP A 141 4.54 -7.85 -8.10
#